data_AF-A0A7T1WS77-F1
#
_entry.id   AF-A0A7T1WS77-F1
#
_cell.length_a   1.000
_cell.length_b   1.000
_cell.length_c   1.000
_cell.angle_alpha   90.00
_cell.angle_beta   90.00
_cell.angle_gamma   90.00
#
_symmetry.space_group_name_H-M   'P 1'
#
loop_
_entity.id
_entity.type
_entity.pdbx_description
1 polymer ?
#
loop_
_entity_poly.entity_id
_entity_poly.type
_entity_poly.pdbx_seq_one_letter_code
_entity_poly.pdbx_strand_id
1 'polypeptide(L)'
;MLTYAQVNEADFSGIQQAAQAWRQLRAAYEGLGERYENQVRRRLHQRWKGKTATSAGHTIVQCKRQTSEAAGEAGRMSKLLDDSSRPR
;
A
#
# COMPACT_ATOMS: atom_id res chain seq x y z
N MET A 1 -22.05 -13.35 -26.81
CA MET A 1 -20.66 -13.17 -27.30
C MET A 1 -20.34 -11.69 -27.20
N LEU A 2 -19.18 -11.33 -26.62
CA LEU A 2 -18.64 -9.98 -26.76
C LEU A 2 -18.20 -9.78 -28.23
N THR A 3 -18.55 -8.66 -28.83
CA THR A 3 -18.08 -8.28 -30.17
C THR A 3 -16.83 -7.40 -30.05
N TYR A 4 -15.97 -7.42 -31.08
CA TYR A 4 -14.77 -6.58 -31.14
C TYR A 4 -15.11 -5.08 -31.01
N ALA A 5 -16.22 -4.63 -31.61
CA ALA A 5 -16.72 -3.26 -31.47
C ALA A 5 -17.06 -2.92 -30.00
N GLN A 6 -17.71 -3.83 -29.27
CA GLN A 6 -18.04 -3.63 -27.85
C GLN A 6 -16.80 -3.55 -26.93
N VAL A 7 -15.70 -4.23 -27.27
CA VAL A 7 -14.42 -4.10 -26.53
C VAL A 7 -13.75 -2.77 -26.85
N ASN A 8 -13.82 -2.34 -28.11
CA ASN A 8 -13.15 -1.12 -28.58
C ASN A 8 -13.89 0.15 -28.13
N GLU A 9 -15.20 0.07 -27.89
CA GLU A 9 -16.04 1.16 -27.38
C GLU A 9 -16.16 1.17 -25.85
N ALA A 10 -15.64 0.14 -25.17
CA ALA A 10 -15.71 0.05 -23.71
C ALA A 10 -14.85 1.15 -23.06
N ASP A 11 -15.48 1.95 -22.20
CA ASP A 11 -14.78 2.96 -21.40
C ASP A 11 -14.11 2.30 -20.18
N PHE A 12 -12.79 2.23 -20.20
CA PHE A 12 -11.98 1.71 -19.10
C PHE A 12 -11.47 2.80 -18.16
N SER A 13 -11.82 4.07 -18.38
CA SER A 13 -11.30 5.22 -17.62
C SER A 13 -11.56 5.10 -16.12
N GLY A 14 -12.74 4.61 -15.71
CA GLY A 14 -13.07 4.39 -14.30
C GLY A 14 -12.19 3.34 -13.63
N ILE A 15 -11.83 2.27 -14.35
CA ILE A 15 -10.94 1.21 -13.85
C ILE A 15 -9.50 1.76 -13.73
N GLN A 16 -9.05 2.56 -14.69
CA GLN A 16 -7.74 3.21 -14.65
C GLN A 16 -7.62 4.23 -13.49
N GLN A 17 -8.67 5.02 -13.25
CA GLN A 17 -8.73 5.93 -12.10
C GLN A 17 -8.68 5.18 -10.78
N ALA A 18 -9.41 4.07 -10.65
CA ALA A 18 -9.35 3.21 -9.48
C ALA A 18 -7.95 2.61 -9.28
N ALA A 19 -7.29 2.15 -10.36
CA ALA A 19 -5.92 1.65 -10.32
C ALA A 19 -4.93 2.71 -9.81
N GLN A 20 -5.12 3.97 -10.22
CA GLN A 20 -4.31 5.11 -9.77
C GLN A 20 -4.55 5.44 -8.29
N ALA A 21 -5.80 5.43 -7.83
CA ALA A 21 -6.14 5.66 -6.42
C ALA A 21 -5.49 4.61 -5.50
N TRP A 22 -5.53 3.32 -5.89
CA TRP A 22 -4.85 2.25 -5.17
C TRP A 22 -3.33 2.41 -5.16
N ARG A 23 -2.74 2.92 -6.25
CA ARG A 23 -1.31 3.23 -6.32
C ARG A 23 -0.92 4.36 -5.35
N GLN A 24 -1.74 5.41 -5.25
CA GLN A 24 -1.52 6.50 -4.30
C GLN A 24 -1.65 6.01 -2.86
N LEU A 25 -2.63 5.15 -2.56
CA LEU A 25 -2.81 4.57 -1.24
C LEU A 25 -1.60 3.74 -0.81
N ARG A 26 -1.04 2.93 -1.71
CA ARG A 26 0.23 2.23 -1.47
C ARG A 26 1.35 3.19 -1.07
N ALA A 27 1.56 4.25 -1.85
CA ALA A 27 2.61 5.24 -1.57
C ALA A 27 2.41 5.94 -0.21
N ALA A 28 1.16 6.20 0.18
CA ALA A 28 0.83 6.75 1.49
C ALA A 28 1.22 5.79 2.63
N TYR A 29 0.93 4.49 2.49
CA TYR A 29 1.34 3.48 3.48
C TYR A 29 2.86 3.32 3.55
N GLU A 30 3.56 3.29 2.42
CA GLU A 30 5.03 3.24 2.39
C GLU A 30 5.64 4.46 3.12
N GLY A 31 5.14 5.67 2.84
CA GLY A 31 5.57 6.89 3.52
C GLY A 31 5.27 6.89 5.02
N LEU A 32 4.14 6.33 5.45
CA LEU A 32 3.82 6.10 6.86
C LEU A 32 4.84 5.16 7.52
N GLY A 33 5.19 4.05 6.87
CA GLY A 33 6.19 3.10 7.34
C GLY A 33 7.57 3.73 7.52
N GLU A 34 8.01 4.57 6.56
CA GLU A 34 9.29 5.28 6.65
C GLU A 34 9.31 6.34 7.76
N ARG A 35 8.24 7.13 7.90
CA ARG A 35 8.13 8.10 9.00
C ARG A 35 8.16 7.40 10.35
N TYR A 36 7.45 6.28 10.46
CA TYR A 36 7.42 5.48 11.67
C TYR A 36 8.80 4.91 12.04
N GLU A 37 9.51 4.35 11.06
CA GLU A 37 10.87 3.86 11.21
C GLU A 37 11.84 4.97 11.68
N ASN A 38 11.80 6.13 11.02
CA ASN A 38 12.73 7.22 11.26
C ASN A 38 12.44 8.03 12.52
N GLN A 39 11.17 8.30 12.80
CA GLN A 39 10.77 9.18 13.90
C GLN A 39 10.52 8.41 15.19
N VAL A 40 10.03 7.18 15.12
CA VAL A 40 9.66 6.39 16.29
C VAL A 40 10.76 5.37 16.59
N ARG A 41 10.99 4.39 15.72
CA ARG A 41 11.90 3.28 16.04
C ARG A 41 13.34 3.77 16.26
N ARG A 42 13.91 4.52 15.31
CA ARG A 42 15.31 4.98 15.38
C ARG A 42 15.57 5.93 16.56
N ARG A 43 14.66 6.87 16.83
CA ARG A 43 14.81 7.82 17.95
C ARG A 43 14.64 7.17 19.31
N LEU A 44 13.65 6.28 19.46
CA LEU A 44 13.40 5.59 20.72
C LEU A 44 14.51 4.59 21.05
N HIS A 45 15.02 3.83 20.08
CA HIS A 45 16.07 2.82 20.33
C HIS A 45 17.38 3.40 20.89
N GLN A 46 17.70 4.66 20.60
CA GLN A 46 18.95 5.28 21.06
C GLN A 46 18.93 5.62 22.55
N ARG A 47 17.75 5.90 23.13
CA ARG A 47 17.64 6.47 24.48
C ARG A 47 16.66 5.75 25.40
N TRP A 48 15.78 4.90 24.87
CA TRP A 48 14.76 4.21 25.65
C TRP A 48 15.11 2.73 25.84
N LYS A 49 15.35 2.33 27.09
CA LYS A 49 15.68 0.94 27.50
C LYS A 49 14.76 0.48 28.63
N GLY A 50 14.69 -0.84 28.82
CA GLY A 50 13.88 -1.50 29.86
C GLY A 50 12.65 -2.23 29.32
N LYS A 51 11.94 -2.97 30.17
CA LYS A 51 10.81 -3.83 29.78
C LYS A 51 9.71 -3.10 29.01
N THR A 52 9.40 -1.86 29.38
CA THR A 52 8.41 -1.03 28.68
C THR A 52 8.86 -0.67 27.27
N ALA A 53 10.15 -0.36 27.08
CA ALA A 53 10.73 -0.10 25.77
C ALA A 53 10.68 -1.35 24.87
N THR A 54 10.94 -2.53 25.43
CA THR A 54 10.81 -3.81 24.71
C THR A 54 9.38 -4.07 24.27
N SER A 55 8.40 -3.91 25.18
CA SER A 55 6.98 -4.10 24.87
C SER A 55 6.48 -3.16 23.78
N ALA A 56 6.79 -1.86 23.91
CA ALA A 56 6.48 -0.87 22.89
C ALA A 56 7.19 -1.17 21.56
N GLY A 57 8.42 -1.67 21.60
CA GLY A 57 9.17 -2.14 20.43
C GLY A 57 8.44 -3.25 19.66
N HIS A 58 7.80 -4.19 20.36
CA HIS A 58 6.97 -5.21 19.71
C HIS A 58 5.75 -4.62 19.01
N THR A 59 5.03 -3.71 19.67
CA THR A 59 3.91 -2.98 19.04
C THR A 59 4.38 -2.20 17.82
N ILE A 60 5.55 -1.57 17.90
CA ILE A 60 6.18 -0.83 16.81
C ILE A 60 6.43 -1.73 15.60
N VAL A 61 7.04 -2.90 15.81
CA VAL A 61 7.28 -3.86 14.73
C VAL A 61 5.97 -4.34 14.11
N GLN A 62 4.94 -4.59 14.93
CA GLN A 62 3.62 -5.03 14.45
C GLN A 62 2.92 -3.97 13.59
N CYS A 63 2.90 -2.71 14.03
CA CYS A 63 2.31 -1.62 13.24
C CYS A 63 3.03 -1.44 11.89
N LYS A 64 4.37 -1.54 11.88
CA LYS A 64 5.14 -1.46 10.63
C LYS A 64 4.79 -2.62 9.68
N ARG A 65 4.65 -3.84 10.21
CA ARG A 65 4.26 -5.02 9.44
C ARG A 65 2.88 -4.84 8.80
N GLN A 66 1.87 -4.49 9.59
CA GLN A 66 0.51 -4.25 9.09
C GLN A 66 0.45 -3.16 8.02
N THR A 67 1.18 -2.06 8.22
CA THR A 67 1.29 -0.98 7.23
C THR A 67 1.91 -1.47 5.91
N SER A 68 2.92 -2.33 5.99
CA SER A 68 3.58 -2.90 4.81
C SER A 68 2.68 -3.91 4.08
N GLU A 69 1.91 -4.72 4.82
CA GLU A 69 0.92 -5.65 4.28
C GLU A 69 -0.19 -4.89 3.52
N ALA A 70 -0.69 -3.80 4.11
CA ALA A 70 -1.68 -2.93 3.47
C ALA A 70 -1.14 -2.26 2.18
N ALA A 71 0.11 -1.80 2.18
CA ALA A 71 0.77 -1.29 0.98
C ALA A 71 0.87 -2.36 -0.13
N GLY A 72 1.19 -3.60 0.25
CA GLY A 72 1.24 -4.74 -0.66
C GLY A 72 -0.11 -5.06 -1.28
N GLU A 73 -1.19 -5.08 -0.49
CA GLU A 73 -2.55 -5.30 -0.98
C GLU A 73 -3.00 -4.18 -1.93
N ALA A 74 -2.75 -2.92 -1.56
CA ALA A 74 -3.04 -1.79 -2.42
C ALA A 74 -2.28 -1.86 -3.76
N GLY A 75 -1.03 -2.34 -3.75
CA GLY A 75 -0.26 -2.62 -4.96
C GLY A 75 -0.87 -3.72 -5.82
N ARG A 76 -1.34 -4.82 -5.22
CA ARG A 76 -2.03 -5.91 -5.92
C ARG A 76 -3.33 -5.44 -6.58
N MET A 77 -4.14 -4.66 -5.86
CA MET A 77 -5.37 -4.07 -6.40
C MET A 77 -5.10 -3.11 -7.56
N SER A 78 -4.11 -2.23 -7.43
CA SER A 78 -3.69 -1.35 -8.53
C SER A 78 -3.30 -2.13 -9.77
N LYS A 79 -2.50 -3.20 -9.61
CA LYS A 79 -2.07 -4.05 -10.72
C LYS A 79 -3.24 -4.79 -11.36
N LEU A 80 -4.12 -5.39 -10.56
CA LEU A 80 -5.30 -6.11 -11.06
C LEU A 80 -6.17 -5.19 -11.94
N LEU A 81 -6.42 -3.97 -11.49
CA LEU A 81 -7.22 -2.99 -12.21
C LEU A 81 -6.51 -2.49 -13.48
N ASP A 82 -5.21 -2.20 -13.42
CA ASP A 82 -4.41 -1.82 -14.59
C ASP A 82 -4.42 -2.94 -15.65
N ASP A 83 -4.16 -4.19 -15.24
CA ASP A 83 -4.20 -5.37 -16.12
C ASP A 83 -5.60 -5.60 -16.72
N SER A 84 -6.68 -5.28 -15.98
CA SER A 84 -8.08 -5.40 -16.44
C SER A 84 -8.52 -4.27 -17.37
N SER A 85 -7.80 -3.14 -17.37
CA SER A 85 -8.08 -1.99 -18.23
C SER A 85 -7.40 -2.05 -19.60
N ARG A 86 -6.60 -3.10 -19.85
CA ARG A 86 -5.88 -3.30 -21.11
C ARG A 86 -6.58 -4.39 -21.93
N PRO A 87 -7.07 -4.08 -23.14
CA PRO A 87 -7.59 -5.12 -24.03
C PRO A 87 -6.45 -6.10 -24.38
N ARG A 88 -6.74 -7.41 -24.28
CA ARG A 88 -5.84 -8.49 -24.72
C ARG A 88 -6.00 -8.79 -26.20
#